data_AF-A0AAT9K059-F1
#
_entry.id   AF-A0AAT9K059-F1
#
_cell.length_a   1.000
_cell.length_b   1.000
_cell.length_c   1.000
_cell.angle_alpha   90.00
_cell.angle_beta   90.00
_cell.angle_gamma   90.00
#
_symmetry.space_group_name_H-M   'P 1'
#
loop_
_entity.id
_entity.type
_entity.pdbx_description
1 polymer ?
#
loop_
_entity_poly.entity_id
_entity_poly.type
_entity_poly.pdbx_seq_one_letter_code
_entity_poly.pdbx_strand_id
1 'polypeptide(L)' 'MPQLHCYVSEDIAKRLQAKAESAHLSLSKYLALLVKRDLDHEWPEGYFELFGQWQGDPPERPAPDSWEDRLDWR' A
#
# COMPACT_ATOMS: atom_id res chain seq x y z
N MET A 1 11.38 -18.75 14.48
CA MET A 1 11.34 -17.70 13.44
C MET A 1 12.72 -17.62 12.80
N PRO A 2 12.83 -17.47 11.47
CA PRO A 2 14.11 -17.20 10.83
C PRO A 2 14.65 -15.85 11.31
N GLN A 3 15.96 -15.76 11.54
CA GLN A 3 16.64 -14.53 11.91
C GLN A 3 17.44 -14.02 10.71
N LEU A 4 17.25 -12.74 10.37
CA LEU A 4 17.95 -12.08 9.27
C LEU A 4 19.01 -11.13 9.83
N HIS A 5 20.20 -11.18 9.23
CA HIS A 5 21.27 -10.21 9.47
C HIS A 5 21.44 -9.35 8.22
N CYS A 6 21.41 -8.03 8.38
CA CYS A 6 21.50 -7.07 7.28
C CYS A 6 22.68 -6.14 7.53
N TYR A 7 23.59 -6.05 6.57
CA TYR A 7 24.72 -5.13 6.60
C TYR A 7 24.40 -3.91 5.75
N VAL A 8 24.41 -2.74 6.38
CA VAL A 8 24.15 -1.45 5.75
C VAL A 8 25.16 -0.43 6.25
N SER A 9 25.30 0.69 5.53
CA SER A 9 26.10 1.81 6.02
C SER A 9 25.48 2.43 7.27
N GLU A 10 26.31 3.12 8.06
CA GLU A 10 25.86 3.78 9.28
C GLU A 10 24.79 4.86 9.03
N ASP A 11 24.90 5.58 7.90
CA ASP A 11 23.88 6.56 7.49
C ASP A 11 22.52 5.89 7.26
N ILE A 12 22.49 4.74 6.59
CA ILE A 12 21.24 3.98 6.38
C ILE A 12 20.67 3.47 7.70
N ALA A 13 21.52 2.94 8.58
CA ALA A 13 21.09 2.47 9.89
C ALA A 13 20.44 3.61 10.71
N LYS A 14 21.05 4.79 10.74
CA LYS A 14 20.51 5.98 11.42
C LYS A 14 19.17 6.42 10.84
N ARG A 15 19.03 6.43 9.51
CA ARG A 15 17.77 6.77 8.85
C ARG A 15 16.66 5.77 9.18
N LEU A 16 16.97 4.47 9.24
CA LEU A 16 16.01 3.44 9.62
C LEU A 16 15.57 3.58 11.08
N GLN A 17 16.53 3.87 11.97
CA GLN A 17 16.26 4.14 13.39
C GLN A 17 15.27 5.30 13.55
N ALA A 18 15.55 6.44 12.91
CA ALA A 18 14.70 7.63 12.98
C ALA A 18 13.28 7.37 12.45
N LYS A 19 13.15 6.60 11.34
CA LYS A 19 11.84 6.21 10.81
C LYS A 19 11.09 5.28 11.77
N ALA A 20 11.77 4.32 12.39
CA ALA A 20 11.16 3.44 13.37
C ALA A 20 10.64 4.21 14.59
N GLU A 21 11.42 5.18 15.08
CA GLU A 21 11.03 6.07 16.18
C GLU A 21 9.81 6.93 15.83
N SER A 22 9.77 7.52 14.62
CA SER A 22 8.62 8.28 14.15
C SER A 22 7.34 7.44 14.02
N ALA A 23 7.49 6.13 13.83
CA ALA A 23 6.39 5.18 13.78
C ALA A 23 6.04 4.59 15.16
N HIS A 24 6.76 4.98 16.22
CA HIS A 24 6.67 4.39 17.57
C HIS A 24 6.88 2.86 17.58
N LEU A 25 7.82 2.38 16.77
CA LEU A 25 8.19 0.97 16.65
C LEU A 25 9.68 0.75 17.00
N SER A 26 10.01 -0.45 17.48
CA SER A 26 11.41 -0.86 17.54
C SER A 26 11.97 -1.07 16.12
N LEU A 27 13.28 -0.94 15.95
CA LEU A 27 13.93 -1.12 14.65
C LEU A 27 13.60 -2.48 14.02
N SER A 28 13.65 -3.56 14.80
CA SER A 28 13.33 -4.90 14.31
C SER A 28 11.87 -5.03 13.85
N LYS A 29 10.92 -4.42 14.59
CA LYS A 29 9.49 -4.45 14.23
C LYS A 29 9.21 -3.60 13.00
N TYR A 30 9.88 -2.45 12.89
CA TYR A 30 9.80 -1.59 11.72
C TYR A 30 10.35 -2.28 10.47
N LEU A 31 11.50 -2.95 10.56
CA LEU A 31 12.06 -3.73 9.45
C LEU A 31 11.14 -4.88 9.03
N ALA A 32 10.58 -5.63 9.98
CA ALA A 32 9.62 -6.69 9.67
C ALA A 32 8.38 -6.14 8.94
N LEU A 33 7.90 -4.95 9.32
CA LEU A 33 6.78 -4.28 8.64
C LEU A 33 7.14 -3.83 7.23
N LEU A 34 8.35 -3.31 7.02
CA LEU A 34 8.83 -2.97 5.67
C LEU A 34 8.91 -4.20 4.78
N VAL A 35 9.50 -5.30 5.27
CA VAL A 35 9.57 -6.57 4.53
C VAL A 35 8.17 -7.09 4.22
N LYS A 36 7.24 -7.06 5.18
CA LYS A 36 5.86 -7.47 4.94
C LYS A 36 5.21 -6.62 3.85
N ARG A 37 5.33 -5.30 3.93
CA ARG A 37 4.75 -4.38 2.93
C ARG A 37 5.33 -4.57 1.53
N ASP A 38 6.62 -4.86 1.45
CA ASP A 38 7.33 -5.08 0.18
C ASP A 38 6.98 -6.44 -0.44
N LEU A 39 6.61 -7.43 0.38
CA LEU A 39 6.16 -8.73 -0.08
C LEU A 39 4.64 -8.79 -0.32
N ASP A 40 3.85 -7.97 0.39
CA ASP A 40 2.41 -7.78 0.19
C ASP A 40 2.14 -6.93 -1.08
N HIS A 41 2.63 -7.41 -2.23
CA HIS A 41 2.22 -6.95 -3.56
C HIS A 41 1.02 -7.71 -4.11
N GLU A 42 0.44 -8.59 -3.31
CA GLU A 42 -0.73 -9.38 -3.67
C GLU A 42 -2.00 -8.59 -3.36
N TRP A 43 -3.01 -8.75 -4.22
CA TRP A 43 -4.34 -8.24 -3.93
C TRP A 43 -4.85 -8.87 -2.63
N PRO A 44 -5.69 -8.17 -1.85
CA PRO A 44 -6.30 -8.75 -0.66
C PRO A 44 -6.94 -10.10 -0.98
N GLU A 45 -6.88 -11.02 -0.03
CA GLU A 45 -7.60 -12.30 -0.15
C GLU A 45 -9.07 -12.04 -0.49
N GLY A 46 -9.59 -12.71 -1.52
CA GLY A 46 -10.97 -12.50 -1.96
C GLY A 46 -11.16 -11.37 -2.99
N TYR A 47 -10.12 -10.61 -3.34
CA TYR A 47 -10.27 -9.44 -4.21
C TYR A 47 -10.81 -9.80 -5.61
N PHE A 48 -10.27 -10.84 -6.25
CA PHE A 48 -10.70 -11.24 -7.59
C PHE A 48 -12.04 -11.98 -7.57
N GLU A 49 -12.36 -12.63 -6.46
CA GLU A 49 -13.63 -13.28 -6.22
C GLU A 49 -14.77 -12.27 -6.19
N LEU A 50 -14.52 -11.02 -5.76
CA LEU A 50 -15.48 -9.91 -5.78
C LEU A 50 -15.65 -9.30 -7.18
N PHE A 51 -14.72 -9.52 -8.11
CA PHE A 51 -14.79 -8.96 -9.44
C PHE A 51 -16.01 -9.52 -10.19
N GLY A 52 -16.92 -8.64 -10.60
CA GLY A 52 -18.16 -9.02 -11.28
C GLY A 52 -19.25 -9.59 -10.37
N GLN A 53 -19.06 -9.63 -9.04
CA GLN A 53 -20.10 -10.05 -8.07
C GLN A 53 -21.12 -8.95 -7.73
N TRP A 54 -21.14 -7.86 -8.49
CA TRP A 54 -22.13 -6.81 -8.27
C TRP A 54 -23.53 -7.33 -8.62
N GLN A 55 -24.39 -7.44 -7.60
CA GLN A 55 -25.78 -7.91 -7.75
C GLN A 55 -26.81 -6.77 -7.85
N GLY A 56 -26.37 -5.52 -7.74
CA GLY A 56 -27.24 -4.35 -7.86
C GLY A 56 -27.44 -3.91 -9.31
N ASP A 57 -28.17 -2.83 -9.50
CA ASP A 57 -28.31 -2.20 -10.81
C ASP A 57 -26.95 -1.72 -11.33
N PRO A 58 -26.70 -1.76 -12.65
CA PRO A 58 -25.48 -1.24 -13.23
C PRO A 58 -25.22 0.18 -12.71
N PRO A 59 -23.98 0.49 -12.24
CA PRO A 59 -23.70 1.80 -11.70
C PRO A 59 -23.94 2.85 -12.79
N GLU A 60 -24.88 3.75 -12.53
CA GLU A 60 -25.12 4.89 -13.40
C GLU A 60 -24.05 5.95 -13.15
N ARG A 61 -23.51 6.51 -14.23
CA ARG A 61 -22.61 7.64 -14.11
C ARG A 61 -23.40 8.85 -13.62
N PRO A 62 -22.96 9.54 -12.55
CA PRO A 62 -23.61 10.77 -12.10
C PRO A 62 -23.53 11.86 -13.16
N ALA A 63 -24.45 12.83 -13.09
CA ALA A 63 -24.41 14.00 -13.94
C ALA A 63 -23.05 14.71 -13.81
N PRO A 64 -22.48 15.23 -14.92
CA PRO A 64 -21.27 16.03 -14.84
C PRO A 64 -21.51 17.25 -13.96
N ASP A 65 -20.49 17.63 -13.21
CA ASP A 65 -20.57 18.77 -12.30
C ASP A 65 -19.54 19.85 -12.68
N SER A 66 -19.63 21.01 -12.06
CA SER A 66 -18.97 22.27 -12.45
C SER A 66 -17.44 22.25 -12.41
N TRP A 67 -16.82 21.21 -11.84
CA TRP A 67 -15.36 21.03 -11.76
C TRP A 67 -14.85 19.94 -12.70
N GLU A 68 -15.74 19.32 -13.49
CA GLU A 68 -15.39 18.21 -14.37
C GLU A 68 -15.18 18.69 -15.81
N ASP A 69 -13.92 19.02 -16.15
CA ASP A 69 -13.52 19.31 -17.54
C ASP A 69 -13.26 18.00 -18.30
N ARG A 70 -14.22 17.61 -19.16
CA ARG A 70 -14.08 16.40 -20.00
C ARG A 70 -13.49 16.77 -21.36
N LEU A 71 -12.38 16.12 -21.72
CA LEU A 71 -11.85 16.15 -23.08
C LEU A 71 -12.70 15.24 -23.96
N ASP A 72 -13.50 15.84 -24.85
CA ASP A 72 -14.17 15.10 -25.92
C ASP A 72 -13.12 14.64 -26.93
N TRP A 73 -12.69 13.38 -26.82
CA TRP A 73 -11.95 12.72 -27.87
C TRP A 73 -12.98 12.13 -28.86
N ARG A 74 -13.25 12.86 -29.94
CA ARG A 74 -13.94 12.34 -31.12
C ARG A 74 -12.94 11.91 -32.16
#